data_AF-E4YS81-F1
#
_entry.id   AF-E4YS81-F1
#
_cell.length_a   1.000
_cell.length_b   1.000
_cell.length_c   1.000
_cell.angle_alpha   90.00
_cell.angle_beta   90.00
_cell.angle_gamma   90.00
#
_symmetry.space_group_name_H-M   'P 1'
#
loop_
_entity.id
_entity.type
_entity.pdbx_description
1 polymer ?
#
loop_
_entity_poly.entity_id
_entity_poly.type
_entity_poly.pdbx_seq_one_letter_code
_entity_poly.pdbx_strand_id
1 'polypeptide(L)'
;MVRYSRLPFRALCRKFNVDVCFSPMLISDSFINSASARDADLRSNAEDGPLVVQFAANKGEDFAKVAQMLYGHCEGIDLNCGCPQRWVNALNYGDILMKQPELLADIVLQARRAIPDSEFSISVKTRVFDDLHTTIEMARRIEKAGATMLSIHGRTHGERDHP
;
A
#
# COMPACT_ATOMS: atom_id res chain seq x y z
N MET A 1 -3.31 -9.25 -2.42
CA MET A 1 -2.83 -10.21 -3.45
C MET A 1 -3.47 -9.87 -4.79
N VAL A 2 -2.66 -9.63 -5.84
CA VAL A 2 -3.19 -9.22 -7.16
C VAL A 2 -4.12 -10.30 -7.74
N ARG A 3 -5.26 -9.92 -8.31
CA ARG A 3 -6.37 -10.79 -8.80
C ARG A 3 -7.14 -11.59 -7.75
N TYR A 4 -6.54 -11.96 -6.63
CA TYR A 4 -7.19 -12.78 -5.60
C TYR A 4 -8.05 -11.95 -4.63
N SER A 5 -7.49 -10.93 -3.98
CA SER A 5 -8.15 -10.23 -2.87
C SER A 5 -9.21 -9.19 -3.29
N ARG A 6 -10.01 -9.52 -4.31
CA ARG A 6 -11.20 -8.77 -4.73
C ARG A 6 -12.38 -9.03 -3.76
N LEU A 7 -13.43 -8.22 -3.87
CA LEU A 7 -14.59 -8.24 -2.94
C LEU A 7 -15.12 -9.65 -2.61
N PRO A 8 -15.36 -10.57 -3.58
CA PRO A 8 -15.86 -11.91 -3.23
C PRO A 8 -14.92 -12.70 -2.30
N PHE A 9 -13.60 -12.57 -2.50
CA PHE A 9 -12.62 -13.24 -1.64
C PHE A 9 -12.55 -12.59 -0.25
N ARG A 10 -12.57 -11.25 -0.19
CA ARG A 10 -12.59 -10.53 1.11
C ARG A 10 -13.86 -10.85 1.89
N ALA A 11 -15.02 -10.89 1.23
CA ALA A 11 -16.29 -11.29 1.84
C ALA A 11 -16.26 -12.74 2.36
N LEU A 12 -15.55 -13.65 1.68
CA LEU A 12 -15.31 -14.98 2.21
C LEU A 12 -14.43 -14.94 3.46
N CYS A 13 -13.29 -14.22 3.43
CA CYS A 13 -12.39 -14.10 4.58
C CYS A 13 -13.10 -13.52 5.82
N ARG A 14 -14.01 -12.55 5.63
CA ARG A 14 -14.83 -11.98 6.72
C ARG A 14 -15.62 -13.01 7.51
N LYS A 15 -16.06 -14.11 6.87
CA LYS A 15 -16.76 -15.22 7.55
C LYS A 15 -15.88 -15.98 8.55
N PHE A 16 -14.57 -15.72 8.54
CA PHE A 16 -13.59 -16.32 9.44
C PHE A 16 -13.03 -15.32 10.45
N ASN A 17 -13.79 -14.27 10.79
CA ASN A 17 -13.45 -13.28 11.83
C ASN A 17 -12.10 -12.58 11.62
N VAL A 18 -11.76 -12.26 10.37
CA VAL A 18 -10.56 -11.44 10.08
C VAL A 18 -10.82 -9.97 10.46
N ASP A 19 -9.87 -9.37 11.16
CA ASP A 19 -10.00 -7.99 11.66
C ASP A 19 -9.91 -6.93 10.54
N VAL A 20 -9.09 -7.21 9.53
CA VAL A 20 -8.82 -6.30 8.41
C VAL A 20 -8.65 -7.07 7.12
N CYS A 21 -9.06 -6.48 6.00
CA CYS A 21 -8.73 -6.98 4.68
C CYS A 21 -8.01 -5.93 3.84
N PHE A 22 -7.22 -6.39 2.88
CA PHE A 22 -6.53 -5.53 1.93
C PHE A 22 -7.05 -5.77 0.51
N SER A 23 -7.16 -4.71 -0.27
CA SER A 23 -7.47 -4.80 -1.69
C SER A 23 -6.35 -5.54 -2.47
N PRO A 24 -6.55 -5.86 -3.76
CA PRO A 24 -5.42 -6.07 -4.66
C PRO A 24 -4.54 -4.82 -4.70
N MET A 25 -3.28 -4.96 -5.13
CA MET A 25 -2.45 -3.79 -5.43
C MET A 25 -3.04 -3.07 -6.66
N LEU A 26 -3.38 -1.80 -6.50
CA LEU A 26 -3.93 -0.93 -7.56
C LEU A 26 -2.83 0.03 -8.05
N ILE A 27 -2.95 0.57 -9.26
CA ILE A 27 -2.00 1.60 -9.74
C ILE A 27 -2.63 2.97 -9.51
N SER A 28 -1.96 3.81 -8.73
CA SER A 28 -2.47 5.14 -8.33
C SER A 28 -2.84 6.03 -9.52
N ASP A 29 -1.95 6.17 -10.51
CA ASP A 29 -2.21 6.94 -11.73
C ASP A 29 -3.48 6.48 -12.48
N SER A 30 -3.62 5.18 -12.72
CA SER A 30 -4.80 4.59 -13.35
C SER A 30 -6.07 4.85 -12.55
N PHE A 31 -5.99 4.69 -11.22
CA PHE A 31 -7.10 4.93 -10.31
C PHE A 31 -7.53 6.41 -10.31
N ILE A 32 -6.59 7.34 -10.36
CA ILE A 32 -6.89 8.77 -10.39
C ILE A 32 -7.57 9.15 -11.71
N ASN A 33 -6.99 8.70 -12.83
CA ASN A 33 -7.28 9.25 -14.15
C ASN A 33 -8.38 8.50 -14.93
N SER A 34 -8.79 7.32 -14.49
CA SER A 34 -9.78 6.50 -15.20
C SER A 34 -10.86 5.94 -14.27
N ALA A 35 -12.09 6.45 -14.40
CA ALA A 35 -13.24 5.93 -13.65
C ALA A 35 -13.51 4.44 -13.98
N SER A 36 -13.39 4.05 -15.24
CA SER A 36 -13.57 2.64 -15.64
C SER A 36 -12.49 1.73 -15.05
N ALA A 37 -11.25 2.20 -14.94
CA ALA A 37 -10.20 1.45 -14.26
C ALA A 37 -10.49 1.34 -12.76
N ARG A 38 -10.91 2.42 -12.09
CA ARG A 38 -11.34 2.37 -10.68
C ARG A 38 -12.42 1.33 -10.44
N ASP A 39 -13.47 1.34 -11.24
CA ASP A 39 -14.62 0.43 -11.08
C ASP A 39 -14.27 -1.05 -11.34
N ALA A 40 -13.25 -1.28 -12.17
CA ALA A 40 -12.71 -2.61 -12.45
C ALA A 40 -11.74 -3.09 -11.36
N ASP A 41 -10.95 -2.19 -10.79
CA ASP A 41 -9.89 -2.47 -9.84
C ASP A 41 -10.41 -2.59 -8.40
N LEU A 42 -11.31 -1.69 -8.00
CA LEU A 42 -11.84 -1.61 -6.64
C LEU A 42 -13.37 -1.66 -6.66
N ARG A 43 -13.90 -2.78 -6.14
CA ARG A 43 -15.30 -2.90 -5.73
C ARG A 43 -15.35 -3.16 -4.24
N SER A 44 -16.31 -2.57 -3.55
CA SER A 44 -16.57 -2.72 -2.11
C SER A 44 -18.07 -2.62 -1.82
N ASN A 45 -18.49 -2.87 -0.59
CA ASN A 45 -19.86 -2.72 -0.11
C ASN A 45 -19.86 -2.41 1.41
N ALA A 46 -21.03 -2.22 2.01
CA ALA A 46 -21.16 -1.84 3.42
C ALA A 46 -20.63 -2.90 4.43
N GLU A 47 -20.43 -4.15 4.01
CA GLU A 47 -19.96 -5.26 4.85
C GLU A 47 -18.45 -5.55 4.66
N ASP A 48 -17.79 -4.82 3.76
CA ASP A 48 -16.40 -5.08 3.38
C ASP A 48 -15.37 -4.36 4.27
N GLY A 49 -15.82 -3.49 5.19
CA GLY A 49 -14.97 -2.86 6.20
C GLY A 49 -14.66 -3.80 7.38
N PRO A 50 -13.51 -3.66 8.08
CA PRO A 50 -12.43 -2.70 7.81
C PRO A 50 -11.53 -3.06 6.61
N LEU A 51 -11.38 -2.15 5.65
CA LEU A 51 -10.64 -2.30 4.40
C LEU A 51 -9.47 -1.32 4.32
N VAL A 52 -8.30 -1.82 3.94
CA VAL A 52 -7.14 -1.01 3.54
C VAL A 52 -6.90 -1.17 2.04
N VAL A 53 -6.84 -0.08 1.29
CA VAL A 53 -6.63 -0.11 -0.16
C VAL A 53 -5.15 0.07 -0.49
N GLN A 54 -4.54 -0.96 -1.09
CA GLN A 54 -3.12 -0.95 -1.43
C GLN A 54 -2.85 -0.37 -2.81
N PHE A 55 -1.89 0.55 -2.91
CA PHE A 55 -1.47 1.20 -4.14
C PHE A 55 0.01 0.98 -4.46
N ALA A 56 0.30 0.84 -5.75
CA ALA A 56 1.58 1.18 -6.35
C ALA A 56 1.55 2.68 -6.70
N ALA A 57 2.46 3.44 -6.08
CA ALA A 57 2.66 4.86 -6.33
C ALA A 57 4.15 5.20 -6.20
N ASN A 58 4.63 6.16 -7.00
CA ASN A 58 6.03 6.61 -7.00
C ASN A 58 6.14 8.14 -6.88
N LYS A 59 5.01 8.81 -6.63
CA LYS A 59 4.91 10.25 -6.40
C LYS A 59 4.02 10.50 -5.19
N GLY A 60 4.42 11.45 -4.33
CA GLY A 60 3.65 11.82 -3.15
C GLY A 60 2.30 12.42 -3.51
N GLU A 61 2.23 13.21 -4.58
CA GLU A 61 0.99 13.83 -5.06
C GLU A 61 -0.09 12.79 -5.40
N ASP A 62 0.28 11.72 -6.09
CA ASP A 62 -0.66 10.67 -6.50
C ASP A 62 -1.13 9.85 -5.30
N PHE A 63 -0.21 9.50 -4.39
CA PHE A 63 -0.56 8.75 -3.18
C PHE A 63 -1.45 9.57 -2.24
N ALA A 64 -1.16 10.86 -2.09
CA ALA A 64 -2.02 11.80 -1.36
C ALA A 64 -3.40 11.95 -2.00
N LYS A 65 -3.47 12.04 -3.32
CA LYS A 65 -4.74 12.18 -4.05
C LYS A 65 -5.62 10.94 -3.90
N VAL A 66 -5.06 9.73 -4.00
CA VAL A 66 -5.86 8.51 -3.75
C VAL A 66 -6.28 8.39 -2.29
N ALA A 67 -5.48 8.88 -1.33
CA ALA A 67 -5.90 8.98 0.07
C ALA A 67 -7.16 9.84 0.19
N GLN A 68 -7.15 11.04 -0.40
CA GLN A 68 -8.28 11.96 -0.35
C GLN A 68 -9.52 11.40 -1.05
N MET A 69 -9.34 10.72 -2.18
CA MET A 69 -10.44 10.08 -2.91
C MET A 69 -11.09 8.92 -2.15
N LEU A 70 -10.36 8.27 -1.25
CA LEU A 70 -10.84 7.13 -0.46
C LEU A 70 -11.17 7.47 0.98
N TYR A 71 -10.92 8.71 1.41
CA TYR A 71 -11.28 9.18 2.74
C TYR A 71 -12.79 9.10 2.93
N GLY A 72 -13.23 8.37 3.97
CA GLY A 72 -14.64 8.09 4.23
C GLY A 72 -15.22 6.90 3.43
N HIS A 73 -14.42 6.24 2.59
CA HIS A 73 -14.82 5.03 1.84
C HIS A 73 -14.10 3.76 2.31
N CYS A 74 -13.02 3.89 3.07
CA CYS A 74 -12.28 2.81 3.71
C CYS A 74 -11.52 3.34 4.93
N GLU A 75 -10.88 2.45 5.70
CA GLU A 75 -10.18 2.78 6.94
C GLU A 75 -8.72 3.18 6.71
N GLY A 76 -8.20 2.98 5.51
CA GLY A 76 -6.87 3.48 5.15
C GLY A 76 -6.39 3.11 3.75
N ILE A 77 -5.20 3.60 3.44
CA ILE A 77 -4.44 3.22 2.24
C ILE A 77 -3.08 2.63 2.62
N ASP A 78 -2.57 1.77 1.76
CA ASP A 78 -1.26 1.11 1.92
C ASP A 78 -0.37 1.36 0.71
N LEU A 79 0.88 1.75 0.93
CA LEU A 79 1.87 1.87 -0.14
C LEU A 79 2.60 0.53 -0.34
N ASN A 80 2.56 0.00 -1.56
CA ASN A 80 3.34 -1.17 -1.92
C ASN A 80 4.79 -0.79 -2.23
N CYS A 81 5.68 -1.15 -1.31
CA CYS A 81 7.14 -0.99 -1.41
C CYS A 81 7.87 -2.33 -1.32
N GLY A 82 7.24 -3.42 -1.75
CA GLY A 82 7.78 -4.77 -1.57
C GLY A 82 7.53 -5.74 -2.72
N CYS A 83 6.93 -5.30 -3.82
CA CYS A 83 6.72 -6.13 -5.00
C CYS A 83 8.00 -6.19 -5.86
N PRO A 84 8.57 -7.39 -6.13
CA PRO A 84 9.78 -7.56 -6.94
C PRO A 84 9.52 -7.77 -8.43
N GLN A 85 8.27 -7.67 -8.88
CA GLN A 85 7.93 -7.97 -10.27
C GLN A 85 8.57 -6.97 -11.23
N ARG A 86 9.24 -7.47 -12.27
CA ARG A 86 10.06 -6.64 -13.17
C ARG A 86 9.29 -5.49 -13.80
N TRP A 87 8.02 -5.70 -14.18
CA TRP A 87 7.18 -4.66 -14.78
C TRP A 87 6.78 -3.56 -13.78
N VAL A 88 6.63 -3.91 -12.49
CA VAL A 88 6.35 -2.95 -11.40
C VAL A 88 7.57 -2.06 -11.20
N ASN A 89 8.75 -2.67 -11.13
CA ASN A 89 10.01 -1.96 -10.97
C ASN A 89 10.35 -1.09 -12.19
N ALA A 90 10.00 -1.53 -13.40
CA ALA A 90 10.20 -0.74 -14.64
C ALA A 90 9.39 0.57 -14.64
N LEU A 91 8.30 0.63 -13.88
CA LEU A 91 7.50 1.83 -13.66
C LEU A 91 7.90 2.60 -12.39
N ASN A 92 9.04 2.26 -11.79
CA ASN A 92 9.54 2.80 -10.52
C ASN A 92 8.58 2.60 -9.33
N TYR A 93 7.80 1.52 -9.34
CA TYR A 93 6.94 1.09 -8.23
C TYR A 93 7.56 -0.10 -7.47
N GLY A 94 6.99 -0.45 -6.31
CA GLY A 94 7.34 -1.68 -5.60
C GLY A 94 8.66 -1.55 -4.85
N ASP A 95 9.45 -2.63 -4.81
CA ASP A 95 10.63 -2.68 -3.94
C ASP A 95 11.81 -1.81 -4.39
N ILE A 96 11.77 -1.26 -5.60
CA ILE A 96 12.75 -0.26 -6.03
C ILE A 96 12.70 1.01 -5.16
N LEU A 97 11.54 1.31 -4.56
CA LEU A 97 11.35 2.41 -3.62
C LEU A 97 12.13 2.21 -2.32
N MET A 98 12.44 0.97 -1.94
CA MET A 98 13.28 0.70 -0.76
C MET A 98 14.68 1.32 -0.92
N LYS A 99 15.19 1.40 -2.15
CA LYS A 99 16.48 2.02 -2.47
C LYS A 99 16.41 3.56 -2.52
N GLN A 100 15.22 4.15 -2.29
CA GLN A 100 14.96 5.58 -2.36
C GLN A 100 14.26 6.04 -1.05
N PRO A 101 14.92 5.90 0.12
CA PRO A 101 14.28 6.09 1.42
C PRO A 101 13.73 7.50 1.64
N GLU A 102 14.35 8.53 1.05
CA GLU A 102 13.83 9.90 1.13
C GLU A 102 12.54 10.08 0.33
N LEU A 103 12.48 9.52 -0.89
CA LEU A 103 11.25 9.53 -1.69
C LEU A 103 10.14 8.76 -0.98
N LEU A 104 10.47 7.59 -0.43
CA LEU A 104 9.51 6.78 0.31
C LEU A 104 8.92 7.54 1.51
N ALA A 105 9.77 8.17 2.32
CA ALA A 105 9.32 8.99 3.44
C ALA A 105 8.47 10.19 2.98
N ASP A 106 8.87 10.85 1.89
CA ASP A 106 8.12 11.98 1.33
C ASP A 106 6.73 11.56 0.81
N ILE A 107 6.61 10.42 0.12
CA ILE A 107 5.31 9.88 -0.34
C ILE A 107 4.36 9.68 0.86
N VAL A 108 4.85 9.04 1.93
CA VAL A 108 4.08 8.80 3.16
C VAL A 108 3.68 10.12 3.82
N LEU A 109 4.63 11.05 3.96
CA LEU A 109 4.40 12.35 4.60
C LEU A 109 3.35 13.17 3.85
N GLN A 110 3.41 13.20 2.52
CA GLN A 110 2.42 13.91 1.70
C GLN A 110 1.02 13.33 1.88
N ALA A 111 0.88 12.00 1.83
CA ALA A 111 -0.41 11.36 2.06
C ALA A 111 -0.94 11.60 3.48
N ARG A 112 -0.07 11.53 4.49
CA ARG A 112 -0.46 11.81 5.87
C ARG A 112 -0.95 13.25 6.05
N ARG A 113 -0.27 14.23 5.45
CA ARG A 113 -0.66 15.65 5.51
C ARG A 113 -1.95 15.96 4.74
N ALA A 114 -2.28 15.15 3.74
CA ALA A 114 -3.47 15.35 2.91
C ALA A 114 -4.78 14.94 3.61
N ILE A 115 -4.70 14.21 4.73
CA ILE A 115 -5.84 13.67 5.46
C ILE A 115 -5.92 14.29 6.86
N PRO A 116 -7.03 14.97 7.21
CA PRO A 116 -7.17 15.71 8.47
C PRO A 116 -7.33 14.81 9.71
N ASP A 117 -7.67 13.53 9.50
CA ASP A 117 -8.03 12.58 10.54
C ASP A 117 -6.90 11.57 10.78
N SER A 118 -6.36 11.55 12.00
CA SER A 118 -5.28 10.64 12.40
C SER A 118 -5.69 9.17 12.39
N GLU A 119 -6.98 8.87 12.48
CA GLU A 119 -7.51 7.49 12.51
C GLU A 119 -7.51 6.85 11.13
N PHE A 120 -7.58 7.64 10.05
CA PHE A 120 -7.42 7.10 8.70
C PHE A 120 -5.99 6.63 8.50
N SER A 121 -5.81 5.32 8.34
CA SER A 121 -4.50 4.68 8.32
C SER A 121 -3.75 4.98 7.03
N ILE A 122 -2.49 5.42 7.16
CA ILE A 122 -1.52 5.47 6.08
C ILE A 122 -0.47 4.41 6.40
N SER A 123 -0.49 3.30 5.67
CA SER A 123 0.42 2.17 5.92
C SER A 123 1.40 1.94 4.78
N VAL A 124 2.45 1.19 5.08
CA VAL A 124 3.42 0.74 4.07
C VAL A 124 3.60 -0.77 4.20
N LYS A 125 3.61 -1.47 3.06
CA LYS A 125 4.04 -2.86 2.97
C LYS A 125 5.39 -2.95 2.26
N THR A 126 6.39 -3.52 2.93
CA THR A 126 7.76 -3.65 2.40
C THR A 126 8.37 -5.04 2.63
N ARG A 127 9.68 -5.16 2.36
CA ARG A 127 10.54 -6.32 2.55
C ARG A 127 11.71 -5.96 3.47
N VAL A 128 12.52 -6.95 3.83
CA VAL A 128 13.80 -6.72 4.52
C VAL A 128 14.94 -6.53 3.51
N PHE A 129 15.98 -5.80 3.92
CA PHE A 129 17.29 -5.85 3.26
C PHE A 129 18.12 -7.02 3.80
N ASP A 130 19.20 -7.36 3.10
CA ASP A 130 20.19 -8.31 3.62
C ASP A 130 20.82 -7.80 4.93
N ASP A 131 21.01 -6.48 5.03
CA ASP A 131 21.40 -5.81 6.26
C ASP A 131 20.17 -5.32 7.06
N LEU A 132 19.97 -5.87 8.25
CA LEU A 132 18.87 -5.48 9.14
C LEU A 132 19.00 -4.04 9.63
N HIS A 133 20.22 -3.49 9.74
CA HIS A 133 20.39 -2.10 10.14
C HIS A 133 19.75 -1.14 9.13
N THR A 134 19.99 -1.38 7.84
CA THR A 134 19.34 -0.67 6.74
C THR A 134 17.80 -0.81 6.78
N THR A 135 17.30 -2.01 7.12
CA THR A 135 15.85 -2.24 7.28
C THR A 135 15.26 -1.40 8.41
N ILE A 136 15.93 -1.37 9.57
CA ILE A 136 15.49 -0.61 10.75
C ILE A 136 15.50 0.90 10.46
N GLU A 137 16.53 1.40 9.77
CA GLU A 137 16.63 2.81 9.41
C GLU A 137 15.50 3.23 8.44
N MET A 138 15.21 2.40 7.43
CA MET A 138 14.06 2.61 6.55
C MET A 138 12.74 2.63 7.34
N ALA A 139 12.54 1.67 8.24
CA ALA A 139 11.33 1.59 9.07
C ALA A 139 11.13 2.84 9.94
N ARG A 140 12.19 3.33 10.60
CA ARG A 140 12.15 4.57 11.40
C ARG A 140 11.81 5.81 10.58
N ARG A 141 12.29 5.88 9.33
CA ARG A 141 11.95 6.99 8.41
C ARG A 141 10.48 6.96 8.01
N ILE A 142 9.96 5.79 7.69
CA ILE A 142 8.54 5.58 7.38
C ILE A 142 7.66 5.95 8.58
N GLU A 143 8.03 5.49 9.78
CA GLU A 143 7.34 5.84 11.03
C GLU A 143 7.35 7.36 11.26
N LYS A 144 8.52 8.01 11.15
CA LYS A 144 8.66 9.46 11.33
C LYS A 144 7.88 10.28 10.29
N ALA A 145 7.68 9.73 9.08
CA ALA A 145 6.85 10.34 8.05
C ALA A 145 5.34 10.28 8.38
N GLY A 146 4.95 9.50 9.38
CA GLY A 146 3.58 9.42 9.88
C GLY A 146 2.80 8.19 9.39
N ALA A 147 3.50 7.12 9.00
CA ALA A 147 2.83 5.84 8.77
C ALA A 147 2.28 5.29 10.09
N THR A 148 1.05 4.80 10.07
CA THR A 148 0.35 4.21 11.22
C THR A 148 0.58 2.71 11.35
N MET A 149 1.00 2.05 10.27
CA MET A 149 1.29 0.63 10.23
C MET A 149 2.39 0.30 9.21
N LEU A 150 3.29 -0.59 9.59
CA LEU A 150 4.32 -1.15 8.70
C LEU A 150 4.17 -2.67 8.62
N SER A 151 3.90 -3.19 7.43
CA SER A 151 3.84 -4.63 7.15
C SER A 151 5.12 -5.09 6.47
N ILE A 152 5.88 -5.99 7.10
CA ILE A 152 7.16 -6.48 6.57
C ILE A 152 7.00 -7.92 6.07
N HIS A 153 7.24 -8.14 4.78
CA HIS A 153 7.53 -9.49 4.28
C HIS A 153 8.97 -9.83 4.67
N GLY A 154 9.17 -10.79 5.56
CA GLY A 154 10.48 -11.21 6.08
C GLY A 154 11.41 -11.91 5.07
N ARG A 155 11.32 -11.55 3.79
CA ARG A 155 12.19 -12.02 2.71
C ARG A 155 12.85 -10.84 2.03
N THR A 156 14.08 -11.03 1.57
CA THR A 156 14.81 -10.00 0.83
C THR A 156 14.24 -9.81 -0.58
N HIS A 157 14.76 -8.82 -1.32
CA HIS A 157 14.43 -8.62 -2.74
C HIS A 157 14.78 -9.85 -3.61
N GLY A 158 15.90 -10.52 -3.29
CA GLY A 158 16.39 -11.69 -4.02
C GLY A 158 15.53 -12.93 -3.78
N GLU A 159 14.91 -13.02 -2.61
CA GLU A 159 14.10 -14.16 -2.17
C GLU A 159 12.64 -14.04 -2.67
N ARG A 160 12.46 -14.17 -3.99
CA ARG A 160 11.14 -14.04 -4.64
C ARG A 160 10.27 -15.26 -4.39
N ASP A 161 10.80 -16.44 -4.69
CA ASP A 161 10.08 -17.73 -4.69
C ASP A 161 10.67 -18.73 -3.69
N HIS A 162 11.52 -18.28 -2.76
CA HIS A 162 12.03 -19.15 -1.70
C HIS A 162 10.84 -19.73 -0.90
N PRO A 163 10.79 -21.06 -0.68
CA PRO A 163 9.70 -21.71 0.06
C PRO A 163 9.53 -21.12 1.47
#